data_AF-E6PDB3-F1
#
_entry.id   AF-E6PDB3-F1
#
_cell.length_a   1.000
_cell.length_b   1.000
_cell.length_c   1.000
_cell.angle_alpha   90.00
_cell.angle_beta   90.00
_cell.angle_gamma   90.00
#
_symmetry.space_group_name_H-M   'P 1'
#
loop_
_entity.id
_entity.type
_entity.pdbx_description
1 polymer ?
#
loop_
_entity_poly.entity_id
_entity_poly.type
_entity_poly.pdbx_seq_one_letter_code
_entity_poly.pdbx_strand_id
1 'polypeptide(L)'
;MRCSSCNNDLDRYLEGTLSPARMRAVAEHLRTCDECRATLDELKVIDALLATTAPVELAPNFTYAVMAELRTMPQPRAFRLSHWALLTFYTIGAWIALVAFWLFARASATATLASASNNALTATSSTFAALGAGMHALAPYAPFTVIAASLVVAIDAAFFGALFFYQRRIRPHVLATIAIREER
;
A
#
# COMPACT_ATOMS: atom_id res chain seq x y z
N MET A 1 4.64 0.17 -29.27
CA MET A 1 4.56 1.31 -30.23
C MET A 1 5.51 1.03 -31.39
N ARG A 2 5.21 1.49 -32.60
CA ARG A 2 6.09 1.32 -33.77
C ARG A 2 6.91 2.60 -34.00
N CYS A 3 8.13 2.49 -34.54
CA CYS A 3 9.04 3.63 -34.75
C CYS A 3 8.40 4.72 -35.62
N SER A 4 7.65 4.37 -36.67
CA SER A 4 6.97 5.34 -37.54
C SER A 4 5.94 6.20 -36.80
N SER A 5 5.18 5.59 -35.89
CA SER A 5 4.23 6.31 -35.04
C SER A 5 4.95 7.17 -34.01
N CYS A 6 6.13 6.74 -33.53
CA CYS A 6 6.92 7.52 -32.59
C CYS A 6 7.50 8.75 -33.23
N ASN A 7 8.08 8.60 -34.42
CA ASN A 7 8.69 9.70 -35.14
C ASN A 7 7.71 10.84 -35.39
N ASN A 8 6.47 10.52 -35.78
CA ASN A 8 5.41 11.51 -35.99
C ASN A 8 4.93 12.21 -34.71
N ASP A 9 5.20 11.62 -33.54
CA ASP A 9 4.78 12.14 -32.24
C ASP A 9 5.94 12.87 -31.51
N LEU A 10 7.18 12.86 -32.03
CA LEU A 10 8.36 13.41 -31.34
C LEU A 10 8.27 14.93 -31.13
N ASP A 11 7.83 15.71 -32.13
CA ASP A 11 7.69 17.17 -32.00
C ASP A 11 6.69 17.52 -30.88
N ARG A 12 5.51 16.88 -30.90
CA ARG A 12 4.46 17.07 -29.88
C ARG A 12 4.89 16.55 -28.51
N TYR A 13 5.74 15.53 -28.49
CA TYR A 13 6.34 15.03 -27.27
C TYR A 13 7.31 16.06 -26.66
N LEU A 14 8.12 16.72 -27.48
CA LEU A 14 9.03 17.79 -27.07
C LEU A 14 8.27 19.01 -26.52
N GLU A 15 7.19 19.40 -27.20
CA GLU A 15 6.32 20.50 -26.77
C GLU A 15 5.41 20.16 -25.56
N GLY A 16 5.35 18.88 -25.17
CA GLY A 16 4.47 18.44 -24.08
C GLY A 16 2.97 18.44 -24.40
N THR A 17 2.58 18.50 -25.67
CA THR A 17 1.18 18.67 -26.12
C THR A 17 0.43 17.35 -26.34
N LEU A 18 1.11 16.21 -26.20
CA LEU A 18 0.50 14.88 -26.30
C LEU A 18 -0.41 14.55 -25.11
N SER A 19 -1.43 13.72 -25.35
CA SER A 19 -2.24 13.17 -24.25
C SER A 19 -1.39 12.33 -23.29
N PRO A 20 -1.73 12.25 -21.98
CA PRO A 20 -0.91 11.55 -20.99
C PRO A 20 -0.66 10.06 -21.30
N ALA A 21 -1.61 9.40 -21.97
CA ALA A 21 -1.45 8.02 -22.41
C ALA A 21 -0.40 7.89 -23.52
N ARG A 22 -0.40 8.83 -24.46
CA ARG A 22 0.50 8.83 -25.62
C ARG A 22 1.91 9.27 -25.24
N MET A 23 2.03 10.24 -24.34
CA MET A 23 3.31 10.67 -23.76
C MET A 23 4.03 9.51 -23.05
N ARG A 24 3.29 8.68 -22.30
CA ARG A 24 3.85 7.46 -21.69
C ARG A 24 4.27 6.42 -22.73
N ALA A 25 3.48 6.22 -23.78
CA ALA A 25 3.81 5.26 -24.83
C ALA A 25 5.08 5.64 -25.60
N VAL A 26 5.26 6.93 -25.92
CA VAL A 26 6.47 7.49 -26.54
C VAL A 26 7.67 7.34 -25.60
N ALA A 27 7.52 7.74 -24.33
CA ALA A 27 8.59 7.64 -23.34
C ALA A 27 9.09 6.20 -23.16
N GLU A 28 8.18 5.22 -23.10
CA GLU A 28 8.55 3.82 -23.00
C GLU A 28 9.29 3.33 -24.25
N HIS A 29 8.84 3.74 -25.44
CA HIS A 29 9.51 3.39 -26.68
C HIS A 29 10.94 3.94 -26.74
N LEU A 30 11.14 5.21 -26.36
CA LEU A 30 12.44 5.86 -26.29
C LEU A 30 13.43 5.17 -25.34
N ARG A 31 12.96 4.43 -24.32
CA ARG A 31 13.86 3.65 -23.46
C ARG A 31 14.49 2.46 -24.17
N THR A 32 13.83 1.96 -25.21
CA THR A 32 14.18 0.69 -25.88
C THR A 32 14.70 0.87 -27.30
N CYS A 33 14.44 2.02 -27.94
CA CYS A 33 14.81 2.31 -29.32
C CYS A 33 15.90 3.39 -29.37
N ASP A 34 17.09 3.03 -29.85
CA ASP A 34 18.20 3.98 -30.05
C ASP A 34 17.95 4.94 -31.21
N GLU A 35 17.32 4.47 -32.28
CA GLU A 35 17.03 5.28 -33.47
C GLU A 35 16.11 6.45 -33.14
N CYS A 36 14.96 6.19 -32.49
CA CYS A 36 14.05 7.27 -32.08
C CYS A 36 14.65 8.20 -31.03
N ARG A 37 15.61 7.74 -30.22
CA ARG A 37 16.36 8.61 -29.30
C ARG A 37 17.28 9.55 -30.05
N ALA A 38 18.04 9.04 -31.03
CA ALA A 38 18.92 9.85 -31.86
C ALA A 38 18.13 10.94 -32.59
N THR A 39 16.98 10.60 -33.18
CA THR A 39 16.11 11.60 -33.83
C THR A 39 15.61 12.65 -32.85
N LEU A 40 15.16 12.24 -31.65
CA LEU A 40 14.72 13.19 -30.63
C LEU A 40 15.85 14.15 -30.21
N ASP A 41 17.08 13.67 -30.10
CA ASP A 41 18.22 14.49 -29.73
C ASP A 41 18.63 15.46 -30.87
N GLU A 42 18.52 15.06 -32.14
CA GLU A 42 18.65 15.97 -33.29
C GLU A 42 17.61 17.11 -33.23
N LEU A 43 16.35 16.77 -32.95
CA LEU A 43 15.27 17.76 -32.79
C LEU A 43 15.58 18.76 -31.66
N LYS A 44 16.08 18.29 -30.51
CA LYS A 44 16.48 19.17 -29.40
C LYS A 44 17.61 20.12 -29.76
N VAL A 45 18.57 19.66 -30.55
CA VAL A 45 19.69 20.52 -31.00
C VAL A 45 19.16 21.64 -31.89
N ILE A 46 18.25 21.32 -32.82
CA ILE A 46 17.59 22.32 -33.67
C ILE A 46 16.82 23.32 -32.82
N ASP A 47 16.04 22.85 -31.85
CA ASP A 47 15.27 23.71 -30.95
C ASP A 47 16.17 24.63 -30.12
N ALA A 48 17.28 24.11 -29.58
CA ALA A 48 18.27 24.89 -28.84
C ALA A 48 18.94 25.97 -29.71
N LEU A 49 19.21 25.67 -30.99
CA LEU A 49 19.74 26.65 -31.94
C LEU A 49 18.74 27.78 -32.22
N LEU A 50 17.45 27.45 -32.31
CA LEU A 50 16.38 28.43 -32.52
C LEU A 50 16.06 29.24 -31.25
N ALA A 51 16.22 28.65 -30.07
CA ALA A 51 16.02 29.29 -28.77
C ALA A 51 17.08 30.36 -28.44
N THR A 52 18.01 30.66 -29.35
CA THR A 52 19.03 31.71 -29.17
C THR A 52 18.50 33.14 -29.26
N THR A 53 17.19 33.35 -29.31
CA THR A 53 16.56 34.66 -29.22
C THR A 53 16.74 35.27 -27.82
N ALA A 54 17.41 36.43 -27.81
CA ALA A 54 17.63 37.40 -26.73
C ALA A 54 17.34 36.95 -25.28
N PRO A 55 18.31 37.04 -24.35
CA PRO A 55 18.06 36.75 -22.95
C PRO A 55 16.86 37.57 -22.47
N VAL A 56 15.79 36.88 -22.09
CA VAL A 56 14.58 37.51 -21.54
C VAL A 56 15.03 38.24 -20.27
N GLU A 57 14.95 39.57 -20.25
CA GLU A 57 15.14 40.32 -19.01
C GLU A 57 13.95 40.04 -18.10
N LEU A 58 14.16 39.15 -17.13
CA LEU A 58 13.16 38.88 -16.08
C LEU A 58 12.99 40.14 -15.22
N ALA A 59 11.76 40.38 -14.77
CA ALA A 59 11.48 41.44 -13.82
C ALA A 59 12.37 41.29 -12.56
N PRO A 60 12.91 42.38 -11.97
CA PRO A 60 13.82 42.30 -10.83
C PRO A 60 13.25 41.59 -9.59
N ASN A 61 11.92 41.52 -9.49
CA ASN A 61 11.19 40.89 -8.40
C ASN A 61 10.47 39.59 -8.81
N PHE A 62 10.79 39.00 -9.98
CA PHE A 62 10.10 37.81 -10.48
C PHE A 62 10.10 36.65 -9.47
N THR A 63 11.28 36.32 -8.91
CA THR A 63 11.41 35.24 -7.92
C THR A 63 10.56 35.51 -6.68
N TYR A 64 10.53 36.75 -6.20
CA TYR A 64 9.71 37.15 -5.07
C TYR A 64 8.21 37.03 -5.39
N ALA A 65 7.79 37.52 -6.56
CA ALA A 65 6.39 37.48 -7.00
C ALA A 65 5.89 36.03 -7.16
N VAL A 66 6.69 35.16 -7.79
CA VAL A 66 6.36 33.73 -7.96
C VAL A 66 6.28 33.02 -6.61
N MET A 67 7.24 33.27 -5.72
CA MET A 67 7.23 32.64 -4.39
C MET A 67 6.09 33.15 -3.49
N ALA A 68 5.71 34.42 -3.64
CA ALA A 68 4.53 34.96 -2.96
C ALA A 68 3.24 34.28 -3.44
N GLU A 69 3.10 34.09 -4.76
CA GLU A 69 1.95 33.42 -5.37
C GLU A 69 1.91 31.92 -5.05
N LEU A 70 3.04 31.22 -5.05
CA LEU A 70 3.10 29.81 -4.65
C LEU A 70 2.64 29.58 -3.20
N ARG A 71 2.84 30.56 -2.32
CA ARG A 71 2.38 30.48 -0.91
C ARG A 71 0.88 30.70 -0.77
N THR A 72 0.23 31.42 -1.68
CA THR A 72 -1.23 31.62 -1.67
C THR A 72 -1.95 30.44 -2.30
N MET A 73 -1.29 29.66 -3.16
CA MET A 73 -1.86 28.46 -3.74
C MET A 73 -2.16 27.40 -2.68
N PRO A 74 -3.35 26.76 -2.72
CA PRO A 74 -3.70 25.70 -1.79
C PRO A 74 -2.75 24.52 -2.02
N GLN A 75 -1.90 24.23 -1.03
CA GLN A 75 -1.03 23.07 -1.12
C GLN A 75 -1.88 21.80 -1.29
N PRO A 76 -1.49 20.88 -2.20
CA PRO A 76 -2.18 19.62 -2.33
C PRO A 76 -2.10 18.89 -1.00
N ARG A 77 -3.24 18.83 -0.31
CA ARG A 77 -3.38 18.04 0.91
C ARG A 77 -3.21 16.59 0.51
N ALA A 78 -2.01 16.06 0.68
CA ALA A 78 -1.78 14.64 0.57
C ALA A 78 -2.77 13.97 1.53
N PHE A 79 -3.67 13.15 0.98
CA PHE A 79 -4.57 12.30 1.76
C PHE A 79 -3.69 11.32 2.54
N ARG A 80 -3.23 11.75 3.71
CA ARG A 80 -2.53 10.89 4.65
C ARG A 80 -3.59 10.02 5.28
N LEU A 81 -3.88 8.88 4.64
CA LEU A 81 -4.58 7.80 5.32
C LEU A 81 -3.79 7.51 6.60
N SER A 82 -4.41 7.82 7.74
CA SER A 82 -3.75 7.70 9.02
C SER A 82 -3.41 6.24 9.21
N HIS A 83 -2.12 5.92 9.25
CA HIS A 83 -1.67 4.55 9.44
C HIS A 83 -2.19 3.99 10.77
N TRP A 84 -2.50 4.87 11.73
CA TRP A 84 -3.23 4.54 12.96
C TRP A 84 -4.67 4.09 12.71
N ALA A 85 -5.42 4.76 11.82
CA ALA A 85 -6.79 4.35 11.51
C ALA A 85 -6.83 2.97 10.81
N LEU A 86 -5.87 2.71 9.94
CA LEU A 86 -5.73 1.41 9.26
C LEU A 86 -5.31 0.30 10.24
N LEU A 87 -4.42 0.62 11.20
CA LEU A 87 -4.03 -0.30 12.28
C LEU A 87 -5.20 -0.63 13.20
N THR A 88 -5.97 0.39 13.63
CA THR A 88 -7.15 0.19 14.47
C THR A 88 -8.18 -0.70 13.77
N PHE A 89 -8.43 -0.48 12.48
CA PHE A 89 -9.34 -1.33 11.72
C PHE A 89 -8.84 -2.78 11.58
N TYR A 90 -7.55 -2.97 11.32
CA TYR A 90 -6.94 -4.30 11.23
C TYR A 90 -7.04 -5.08 12.56
N THR A 91 -6.67 -4.46 13.67
CA THR A 91 -6.74 -5.09 15.00
C THR A 91 -8.18 -5.48 15.35
N ILE A 92 -9.15 -4.58 15.16
CA ILE A 92 -10.58 -4.90 15.39
C ILE A 92 -11.03 -6.09 14.53
N GLY A 93 -10.65 -6.11 13.24
CA GLY A 93 -10.97 -7.21 12.34
C GLY A 93 -10.37 -8.57 12.78
N ALA A 94 -9.12 -8.57 13.22
CA ALA A 94 -8.44 -9.78 13.70
C ALA A 94 -9.12 -10.36 14.94
N TRP A 95 -9.49 -9.52 15.91
CA TRP A 95 -10.21 -9.95 17.11
C TRP A 95 -11.62 -10.45 16.81
N ILE A 96 -12.36 -9.79 15.90
CA ILE A 96 -13.68 -10.26 15.46
C ILE A 96 -13.57 -11.64 14.79
N ALA A 97 -12.57 -11.85 13.92
CA ALA A 97 -12.36 -13.11 13.25
C ALA A 97 -12.03 -14.25 14.23
N LEU A 98 -11.21 -13.99 15.26
CA LEU A 98 -10.92 -14.96 16.32
C LEU A 98 -12.18 -15.33 17.12
N VAL A 99 -13.00 -14.34 17.49
CA VAL A 99 -14.26 -14.59 18.21
C VAL A 99 -15.24 -15.37 17.34
N ALA A 100 -15.40 -15.00 16.07
CA ALA A 100 -16.26 -15.71 15.14
C ALA A 100 -15.81 -17.16 14.92
N PHE A 101 -14.51 -17.39 14.78
CA PHE A 101 -13.93 -18.73 14.68
C PHE A 101 -14.20 -19.56 15.94
N TRP A 102 -14.05 -18.97 17.13
CA TRP A 102 -14.33 -19.64 18.40
C TRP A 102 -15.80 -20.01 18.56
N LEU A 103 -16.73 -19.10 18.22
CA LEU A 103 -18.17 -19.36 18.23
C LEU A 103 -18.55 -20.47 17.24
N PHE A 104 -17.98 -20.45 16.04
CA PHE A 104 -18.21 -21.47 15.02
C PHE A 104 -17.70 -22.86 15.46
N ALA A 105 -16.51 -22.92 16.06
CA ALA A 105 -15.95 -24.16 16.62
C ALA A 105 -16.81 -24.73 17.77
N ARG A 106 -17.47 -23.87 18.57
CA ARG A 106 -18.42 -24.34 19.61
C ARG A 106 -19.71 -24.88 19.01
N ALA A 107 -20.24 -24.24 17.97
CA ALA A 107 -21.46 -24.68 17.29
C ALA A 107 -21.28 -26.06 16.62
N SER A 108 -20.14 -26.29 15.97
CA SER A 108 -19.82 -27.58 15.36
C SER A 108 -19.59 -28.70 16.40
N ALA A 109 -19.00 -28.37 17.56
CA ALA A 109 -18.88 -29.29 18.69
C ALA A 109 -20.25 -29.69 19.27
N THR A 110 -21.19 -28.76 19.41
CA THR A 110 -22.56 -29.08 19.85
C THR A 110 -23.34 -29.91 18.83
N ALA A 111 -23.11 -29.69 17.52
CA ALA A 111 -23.76 -30.44 16.46
C ALA A 111 -23.29 -31.91 16.39
N THR A 112 -22.01 -32.17 16.69
CA THR A 112 -21.46 -33.55 16.76
C THR A 112 -21.93 -34.32 18.00
N LEU A 113 -22.16 -33.63 19.13
CA LEU A 113 -22.77 -34.23 20.32
C LEU A 113 -24.26 -34.54 20.11
N ALA A 114 -25.01 -33.70 19.39
CA ALA A 114 -26.42 -33.93 19.06
C ALA A 114 -26.62 -35.04 18.01
N SER A 115 -25.70 -35.21 17.06
CA SER A 115 -25.73 -36.36 16.15
C SER A 115 -25.28 -37.67 16.84
N ALA A 116 -24.42 -37.59 17.85
CA ALA A 116 -24.08 -38.74 18.70
C ALA A 116 -25.27 -39.23 19.55
N SER A 117 -26.14 -38.34 20.05
CA SER A 117 -27.35 -38.75 20.78
C SER A 117 -28.36 -39.47 19.89
N ASN A 118 -28.44 -39.12 18.59
CA ASN A 118 -29.29 -39.84 17.63
C ASN A 118 -28.77 -41.25 17.31
N ASN A 119 -27.44 -41.46 17.38
CA ASN A 119 -26.83 -42.78 17.24
C ASN A 119 -26.76 -43.58 18.57
N ALA A 120 -27.02 -42.93 19.71
CA ALA A 120 -26.97 -43.56 21.03
C ALA A 120 -28.25 -44.32 21.40
N LEU A 121 -29.35 -44.15 20.65
CA LEU A 121 -30.56 -44.96 20.82
C LEU A 121 -30.39 -46.42 20.31
N THR A 122 -29.25 -46.76 19.70
CA THR A 122 -28.96 -48.12 19.19
C THR A 122 -27.78 -48.84 19.86
N ALA A 123 -27.20 -48.33 20.96
CA ALA A 123 -26.11 -49.05 21.64
C ALA A 123 -26.15 -48.95 23.17
N THR A 124 -26.90 -49.86 23.78
CA THR A 124 -26.92 -50.11 25.23
C THR A 124 -25.60 -50.76 25.68
N SER A 125 -24.57 -49.97 26.03
CA SER A 125 -23.46 -50.38 26.96
C SER A 125 -22.31 -49.36 27.14
N SER A 126 -22.24 -48.23 26.44
CA SER A 126 -21.02 -47.39 26.39
C SER A 126 -21.11 -46.03 27.11
N THR A 127 -21.83 -45.95 28.23
CA THR A 127 -22.08 -44.67 28.94
C THR A 127 -20.81 -44.00 29.49
N PHE A 128 -19.76 -44.75 29.83
CA PHE A 128 -18.46 -44.19 30.24
C PHE A 128 -17.53 -43.85 29.06
N ALA A 129 -17.69 -44.52 27.91
CA ALA A 129 -16.88 -44.23 26.72
C ALA A 129 -17.35 -42.94 26.02
N ALA A 130 -18.64 -42.63 26.06
CA ALA A 130 -19.20 -41.39 25.51
C ALA A 130 -18.73 -40.14 26.29
N LEU A 131 -18.64 -40.22 27.63
CA LEU A 131 -18.10 -39.16 28.48
C LEU A 131 -16.59 -38.94 28.26
N GLY A 132 -15.82 -40.03 28.09
CA GLY A 132 -14.39 -39.95 27.75
C GLY A 132 -14.12 -39.42 26.33
N ALA A 133 -14.93 -39.82 25.35
CA ALA A 133 -14.83 -39.35 23.96
C ALA A 133 -15.17 -37.86 23.83
N GLY A 134 -16.13 -37.35 24.60
CA GLY A 134 -16.45 -35.92 24.63
C GLY A 134 -15.30 -35.04 25.14
N MET A 135 -14.59 -35.51 26.17
CA MET A 135 -13.40 -34.80 26.68
C MET A 135 -12.18 -34.93 25.74
N HIS A 136 -11.97 -36.09 25.09
CA HIS A 136 -10.92 -36.27 24.08
C HIS A 136 -11.22 -35.59 22.74
N ALA A 137 -12.48 -35.28 22.44
CA ALA A 137 -12.85 -34.47 21.28
C ALA A 137 -12.59 -32.97 21.51
N LEU A 138 -12.58 -32.48 22.75
CA LEU A 138 -12.27 -31.08 23.08
C LEU A 138 -10.78 -30.85 23.40
N ALA A 139 -10.05 -31.90 23.79
CA ALA A 139 -8.62 -31.90 24.06
C ALA A 139 -7.72 -31.39 22.91
N PRO A 140 -8.02 -31.60 21.61
CA PRO A 140 -7.14 -31.14 20.52
C PRO A 140 -7.23 -29.62 20.31
N TYR A 141 -8.34 -28.96 20.64
CA TYR A 141 -8.59 -27.56 20.25
C TYR A 141 -8.20 -26.53 21.32
N ALA A 142 -8.07 -26.95 22.58
CA ALA A 142 -7.62 -26.10 23.68
C ALA A 142 -6.17 -25.56 23.50
N PRO A 143 -5.16 -26.36 23.09
CA PRO A 143 -3.82 -25.82 22.89
C PRO A 143 -3.72 -24.96 21.62
N PHE A 144 -4.38 -25.32 20.50
CA PHE A 144 -4.26 -24.57 19.25
C PHE A 144 -4.91 -23.18 19.32
N THR A 145 -6.03 -23.03 20.03
CA THR A 145 -6.67 -21.71 20.19
C THR A 145 -5.83 -20.78 21.07
N VAL A 146 -5.21 -21.31 22.14
CA VAL A 146 -4.28 -20.55 22.98
C VAL A 146 -3.01 -20.19 22.21
N ILE A 147 -2.43 -21.12 21.45
CA ILE A 147 -1.25 -20.84 20.61
C ILE A 147 -1.57 -19.79 19.54
N ALA A 148 -2.71 -19.91 18.85
CA ALA A 148 -3.14 -18.96 17.83
C ALA A 148 -3.37 -17.55 18.43
N ALA A 149 -4.05 -17.45 19.57
CA ALA A 149 -4.25 -16.19 20.27
C ALA A 149 -2.90 -15.58 20.73
N SER A 150 -1.99 -16.41 21.23
CA SER A 150 -0.64 -15.98 21.65
C SER A 150 0.18 -15.45 20.48
N LEU A 151 0.08 -16.10 19.32
CA LEU A 151 0.77 -15.69 18.08
C LEU A 151 0.22 -14.36 17.57
N VAL A 152 -1.10 -14.17 17.59
CA VAL A 152 -1.74 -12.90 17.21
C VAL A 152 -1.29 -11.77 18.14
N VAL A 153 -1.30 -12.00 19.46
CA VAL A 153 -0.83 -11.00 20.43
C VAL A 153 0.66 -10.68 20.23
N ALA A 154 1.50 -11.68 19.94
CA ALA A 154 2.93 -11.47 19.70
C ALA A 154 3.19 -10.69 18.40
N ILE A 155 2.44 -10.98 17.33
CA ILE A 155 2.51 -10.26 16.05
C ILE A 155 2.06 -8.81 16.25
N ASP A 156 0.93 -8.59 16.94
CA ASP A 156 0.43 -7.26 17.25
C ASP A 156 1.45 -6.46 18.07
N ALA A 157 2.03 -7.06 19.13
CA ALA A 157 3.05 -6.42 19.95
C ALA A 157 4.32 -6.06 19.16
N ALA A 158 4.79 -6.95 18.28
CA ALA A 158 5.94 -6.70 17.41
C ALA A 158 5.65 -5.56 16.42
N PHE A 159 4.44 -5.53 15.84
CA PHE A 159 4.02 -4.50 14.90
C PHE A 159 3.90 -3.13 15.58
N PHE A 160 3.29 -3.08 16.78
CA PHE A 160 3.23 -1.87 17.61
C PHE A 160 4.62 -1.38 17.99
N GLY A 161 5.53 -2.29 18.39
CA GLY A 161 6.91 -1.95 18.72
C GLY A 161 7.68 -1.37 17.53
N ALA A 162 7.56 -1.97 16.35
CA ALA A 162 8.20 -1.51 15.12
C ALA A 162 7.67 -0.13 14.69
N LEU A 163 6.35 0.09 14.78
CA LEU A 163 5.75 1.39 14.48
C LEU A 163 6.14 2.46 15.48
N PHE A 164 6.17 2.15 16.78
CA PHE A 164 6.64 3.07 17.80
C PHE A 164 8.09 3.48 17.57
N PHE A 165 8.96 2.52 17.22
CA PHE A 165 10.35 2.78 16.88
C PHE A 165 10.47 3.65 15.62
N TYR A 166 9.73 3.33 14.57
CA TYR A 166 9.71 4.11 13.33
C TYR A 166 9.25 5.56 13.56
N GLN A 167 8.17 5.75 14.31
CA GLN A 167 7.63 7.08 14.59
C GLN A 167 8.55 7.90 15.50
N ARG A 168 9.15 7.27 16.51
CA ARG A 168 9.99 7.98 17.48
C ARG A 168 11.38 8.29 16.94
N ARG A 169 11.94 7.42 16.10
CA ARG A 169 13.33 7.54 15.65
C ARG A 169 13.45 8.00 14.21
N ILE A 170 12.68 7.44 13.27
CA ILE A 170 12.86 7.70 11.84
C ILE A 170 12.09 8.96 11.40
N ARG A 171 10.85 9.14 11.85
CA ARG A 171 10.02 10.29 11.48
C ARG A 171 10.67 11.67 11.77
N PRO A 172 11.29 11.95 12.94
CA PRO A 172 11.91 13.25 13.17
C PRO A 172 13.14 13.49 12.26
N HIS A 173 13.91 12.45 11.95
CA HIS A 173 15.06 12.57 11.04
C HIS A 173 14.65 12.85 9.60
N VAL A 174 13.56 12.24 9.13
CA VAL A 174 13.03 12.48 7.78
C VAL A 174 12.46 13.90 7.67
N LEU A 175 11.76 14.38 8.69
CA LEU A 175 11.25 15.76 8.70
C LEU A 175 12.39 16.79 8.75
N ALA A 176 13.46 16.51 9.51
CA ALA A 176 14.63 17.38 9.56
C ALA A 176 15.38 17.44 8.23
N THR A 177 15.54 16.31 7.52
CA THR A 177 16.19 16.31 6.20
C THR A 177 15.35 16.99 5.12
N ILE A 178 14.02 16.92 5.21
CA ILE A 178 13.13 17.66 4.30
C ILE A 178 13.23 19.17 4.57
N ALA A 179 13.21 19.60 5.84
CA ALA A 179 13.32 21.01 6.21
C ALA A 179 14.64 21.65 5.74
N ILE A 180 15.77 20.94 5.86
CA ILE A 180 17.09 21.41 5.40
C ILE A 180 17.14 21.57 3.87
N ARG A 181 16.31 20.81 3.12
CA ARG A 181 16.27 20.85 1.66
C ARG A 181 15.39 21.97 1.12
N GLU A 182 14.49 22.53 1.93
CA GLU A 182 13.66 23.70 1.57
C GLU A 182 14.36 25.05 1.82
N GLU A 183 15.40 25.08 2.67
CA GLU A 183 16.16 26.31 2.97
C GLU A 183 17.36 26.57 2.04
N ARG A 184 17.68 25.65 1.12
CA ARG A 184 18.85 25.72 0.23
C ARG A 184 18.45 25.86 -1.24
#